data_AF-A0A1K2HTA1-F1
#
_entry.id   AF-A0A1K2HTA1-F1
#
_cell.length_a   1.000
_cell.length_b   1.000
_cell.length_c   1.000
_cell.angle_alpha   90.00
_cell.angle_beta   90.00
_cell.angle_gamma   90.00
#
_symmetry.space_group_name_H-M   'P 1'
#
loop_
_entity.id
_entity.type
_entity.pdbx_description
1 polymer ?
#
loop_
_entity_poly.entity_id
_entity_poly.type
_entity_poly.pdbx_seq_one_letter_code
_entity_poly.pdbx_strand_id
1 'polypeptide(L)' 'MADRRKTLFQRISDWYEGKMIPHDNLPASEVFFFGWYYERHWTANVARVLFTFYLAHWQWLIGTIIGVAGLWVAILALR' A
#
# COMPACT_ATOMS: atom_id res chain seq x y z
N MET A 1 31.88 -12.20 9.08
CA MET A 1 31.29 -11.12 8.27
C MET A 1 30.10 -11.69 7.52
N ALA A 2 28.86 -11.40 7.95
CA ALA A 2 27.67 -11.93 7.27
C ALA A 2 27.43 -11.18 5.94
N ASP A 3 27.17 -11.93 4.86
CA ASP A 3 26.81 -11.38 3.54
C ASP A 3 25.54 -10.53 3.67
N ARG A 4 25.67 -9.21 3.49
CA ARG A 4 24.66 -8.20 3.82
C ARG A 4 23.70 -7.95 2.67
N ARG A 5 23.36 -8.97 1.87
CA ARG A 5 22.47 -8.82 0.71
C ARG A 5 21.02 -9.05 1.11
N LYS A 6 20.28 -7.94 1.30
CA LYS A 6 18.83 -7.98 1.41
C LYS A 6 18.22 -8.53 0.11
N THR A 7 17.33 -9.50 0.23
CA THR A 7 16.58 -10.05 -0.90
C THR A 7 15.63 -9.00 -1.48
N LEU A 8 15.18 -9.17 -2.73
CA LEU A 8 14.22 -8.27 -3.36
C LEU A 8 12.93 -8.17 -2.52
N PHE A 9 12.47 -9.31 -1.99
CA PHE A 9 11.30 -9.39 -1.11
C PHE A 9 11.47 -8.56 0.16
N GLN A 10 12.62 -8.64 0.83
CA GLN A 10 12.90 -7.83 2.03
C GLN A 10 12.89 -6.34 1.71
N ARG A 11 13.43 -5.93 0.55
CA ARG A 11 13.40 -4.51 0.14
C ARG A 11 11.99 -4.01 -0.11
N ILE A 12 11.14 -4.82 -0.72
CA ILE A 12 9.73 -4.50 -0.95
C ILE A 12 8.99 -4.45 0.38
N SER A 13 9.23 -5.40 1.28
CA SER A 13 8.66 -5.43 2.62
C SER A 13 9.05 -4.19 3.42
N ASP A 14 10.35 -3.85 3.46
CA ASP A 14 10.87 -2.67 4.15
C ASP A 14 10.24 -1.38 3.60
N TRP A 15 10.09 -1.29 2.28
CA TRP A 15 9.42 -0.16 1.62
C TRP A 15 7.92 -0.10 1.95
N TYR A 16 7.25 -1.25 1.99
CA TYR A 16 5.82 -1.36 2.26
C TYR A 16 5.48 -1.21 3.73
N GLU A 17 6.34 -1.58 4.67
CA GLU A 17 6.10 -1.42 6.11
C GLU A 17 6.54 -0.04 6.59
N GLY A 18 7.61 0.52 5.99
CA GLY A 18 8.23 1.76 6.44
C GLY A 18 9.23 1.53 7.57
N LYS A 19 9.90 2.61 7.97
CA LYS A 19 10.87 2.55 9.08
C LYS A 19 10.20 2.92 10.38
N MET A 20 10.44 2.14 11.42
CA MET A 20 10.02 2.48 12.77
C MET A 20 10.98 3.51 13.35
N ILE A 21 10.48 4.70 13.64
CA ILE A 21 11.28 5.81 14.19
C ILE A 21 10.75 6.11 15.60
N PRO A 22 11.65 6.18 16.61
CA PRO A 22 11.24 6.59 17.95
C PRO A 22 10.81 8.05 17.91
N HIS A 23 9.84 8.43 18.74
CA HIS A 23 9.55 9.85 18.91
C HIS A 23 10.80 10.58 19.44
N ASP A 24 11.17 11.68 18.78
CA ASP A 24 12.23 12.55 19.27
C ASP A 24 11.72 13.32 20.49
N ASN A 25 12.27 13.00 21.66
CA ASN A 25 11.99 13.72 22.90
C ASN A 25 13.08 14.79 23.11
N LEU A 26 12.67 16.05 23.29
CA LEU A 26 13.61 17.13 23.63
C LEU A 26 14.23 16.85 25.01
N PRO A 27 15.57 16.92 25.15
CA PRO A 27 16.26 16.57 26.40
C PRO A 27 15.94 17.51 27.58
N ALA A 28 15.33 18.68 27.33
CA ALA A 28 14.92 19.66 28.34
C ALA A 28 13.40 19.67 28.63
N SER A 29 12.64 18.74 28.05
CA SER A 29 11.19 18.66 28.25
C SER A 29 10.83 17.77 29.45
N GLU A 30 9.96 18.24 30.34
CA GLU A 30 9.35 17.43 31.41
C GLU A 30 8.35 16.38 30.86
N VAL A 31 7.95 16.52 29.60
CA VAL A 31 7.04 15.61 28.91
C VAL A 31 7.85 14.66 28.03
N PHE A 32 7.75 13.36 28.34
CA PHE A 32 8.37 12.27 27.59
C PHE A 32 7.29 11.48 26.84
N PHE A 33 7.36 11.45 25.51
CA PHE A 33 6.47 10.61 24.71
C PHE A 33 7.07 9.22 24.56
N PHE A 34 6.41 8.22 25.15
CA PHE A 34 6.67 6.81 24.86
C PHE A 34 5.91 6.41 23.60
N GLY A 35 6.62 6.17 22.50
CA GLY A 35 6.01 5.71 21.27
C GLY A 35 6.97 5.64 20.10
N TRP A 36 6.55 4.89 19.08
CA TRP A 36 7.22 4.80 17.79
C TRP A 36 6.20 5.17 16.73
N TYR A 37 6.64 5.84 15.67
CA TYR A 37 5.83 6.03 14.47
C TYR A 37 6.50 5.33 13.28
N TYR A 38 5.68 4.86 12.35
CA TYR A 38 6.18 4.30 11.10
C TYR A 38 6.28 5.42 10.07
N GLU A 39 7.49 5.82 9.73
CA GLU A 39 7.73 6.72 8.60
C GLU A 39 7.74 5.91 7.31
N ARG A 40 6.68 6.07 6.53
CA ARG A 40 6.41 5.28 5.33
C ARG A 40 6.41 6.18 4.11
N HIS A 41 6.95 5.67 3.01
CA HIS A 41 6.86 6.39 1.74
C HIS A 41 5.40 6.56 1.31
N TRP A 42 5.06 7.73 0.78
CA TRP A 42 3.70 8.03 0.31
C TRP A 42 3.21 7.02 -0.74
N THR A 43 4.11 6.49 -1.57
CA THR A 43 3.79 5.46 -2.57
C THR A 43 3.32 4.16 -1.94
N ALA A 44 3.87 3.77 -0.77
CA ALA A 44 3.40 2.62 -0.01
C ALA A 44 2.02 2.87 0.63
N ASN A 45 1.70 4.13 0.98
CA ASN A 45 0.34 4.54 1.39
C ASN A 45 -0.67 4.35 0.26
N VAL A 46 -0.37 4.85 -0.92
CA VAL A 46 -1.21 4.63 -2.10
C VAL A 46 -1.37 3.14 -2.39
N ALA A 47 -0.28 2.36 -2.35
CA ALA A 47 -0.33 0.93 -2.60
C ALA A 47 -1.25 0.18 -1.61
N ARG A 48 -1.20 0.53 -0.31
CA ARG A 48 -2.13 -0.04 0.69
C ARG A 48 -3.56 0.30 0.36
N VAL A 49 -3.85 1.56 0.10
CA VAL A 49 -5.22 2.01 -0.19
C VAL A 49 -5.77 1.27 -1.42
N LEU A 50 -5.00 1.20 -2.50
CA LEU A 50 -5.39 0.48 -3.71
C LEU A 50 -5.59 -1.02 -3.47
N PHE A 51 -4.68 -1.65 -2.72
CA PHE A 51 -4.77 -3.07 -2.42
C PHE A 51 -5.96 -3.40 -1.51
N THR A 52 -6.20 -2.59 -0.48
CA THR A 52 -7.36 -2.72 0.40
C THR A 52 -8.67 -2.49 -0.37
N PHE A 53 -8.71 -1.46 -1.21
CA PHE A 53 -9.87 -1.20 -2.07
C PHE A 53 -10.13 -2.37 -3.02
N TYR A 54 -9.09 -2.88 -3.67
CA TYR A 54 -9.20 -4.05 -4.54
C TYR A 54 -9.72 -5.27 -3.78
N LEU A 55 -9.15 -5.60 -2.63
CA LEU A 55 -9.62 -6.73 -1.81
C LEU A 55 -11.07 -6.56 -1.33
N ALA A 56 -11.51 -5.33 -1.07
CA ALA A 56 -12.89 -5.05 -0.67
C ALA A 56 -13.88 -5.12 -1.86
N HIS A 57 -13.44 -4.78 -3.07
CA HIS A 57 -14.34 -4.54 -4.21
C HIS A 57 -14.03 -5.37 -5.46
N TRP A 58 -13.16 -6.39 -5.39
CA TRP A 58 -12.75 -7.19 -6.55
C TRP A 58 -13.94 -7.81 -7.30
N GLN A 59 -15.00 -8.21 -6.59
CA GLN A 59 -16.23 -8.76 -7.17
C GLN A 59 -16.93 -7.74 -8.08
N TRP A 60 -17.03 -6.49 -7.61
CA TRP A 60 -17.64 -5.39 -8.35
C TRP A 60 -16.78 -4.95 -9.53
N LEU A 61 -15.45 -5.00 -9.39
CA LEU A 61 -14.53 -4.73 -10.50
C LEU A 61 -14.72 -5.74 -11.63
N ILE A 62 -14.78 -7.04 -11.30
CA ILE A 62 -15.05 -8.08 -12.29
C ILE A 62 -16.43 -7.89 -12.93
N GLY A 63 -17.48 -7.66 -12.14
CA GLY A 63 -18.83 -7.42 -12.66
C GLY A 63 -18.89 -6.20 -13.59
N THR A 64 -18.22 -5.11 -13.23
CA THR A 64 -18.13 -3.89 -14.04
C THR A 64 -17.40 -4.16 -15.36
N ILE A 65 -16.27 -4.87 -15.32
CA ILE A 65 -15.51 -5.24 -16.51
C ILE A 65 -16.37 -6.10 -17.46
N ILE A 66 -17.06 -7.11 -16.93
CA ILE A 66 -17.94 -7.98 -17.72
C ILE A 66 -19.09 -7.17 -18.33
N GLY A 67 -19.72 -6.30 -17.53
CA GLY A 67 -20.81 -5.44 -18.00
C GLY A 67 -20.38 -4.50 -19.12
N VAL A 68 -19.24 -3.81 -18.97
CA VAL A 68 -18.69 -2.91 -19.98
C VAL A 68 -18.30 -3.69 -21.24
N ALA A 69 -17.67 -4.86 -21.11
CA ALA A 69 -17.31 -5.71 -22.25
C ALA A 69 -18.55 -6.22 -22.98
N GLY A 70 -19.59 -6.65 -22.25
CA GLY A 70 -20.86 -7.08 -22.85
C GLY A 70 -21.57 -5.96 -23.59
N LEU A 71 -21.61 -4.76 -23.01
CA LEU A 71 -22.18 -3.58 -23.66
C LEU A 71 -21.41 -3.22 -24.93
N TRP A 72 -20.08 -3.27 -24.87
CA TRP A 72 -19.21 -3.00 -26.03
C TRP A 72 -19.49 -3.98 -27.18
N VAL A 73 -19.59 -5.27 -26.88
CA VAL A 73 -19.93 -6.31 -27.89
C VAL A 73 -21.32 -6.07 -28.47
N ALA A 74 -22.31 -5.74 -27.65
CA ALA A 74 -23.66 -5.44 -28.14
C ALA A 74 -23.68 -4.25 -29.11
N ILE A 75 -22.94 -3.18 -28.80
CA ILE A 75 -22.80 -2.02 -29.70
C ILE A 75 -22.15 -2.43 -31.03
N LEU A 76 -21.12 -3.27 -31.00
CA LEU A 76 -20.49 -3.78 -32.22
C LEU A 76 -21.42 -4.67 -33.05
N ALA A 77 -22.27 -5.46 -32.40
CA ALA A 77 -23.22 -6.35 -33.08
C ALA A 77 -24.41 -5.61 -33.70
N LEU A 78 -24.76 -4.43 -33.17
CA LEU A 78 -25.84 -3.57 -33.67
C LEU A 78 -25.40 -2.63 -34.81
N ARG A 79 -24.10 -2.57 -35.10
CA ARG A 79 -23.51 -1.75 -36.17
C ARG A 79 -23.30 -2.58 -37.43
#